data_AF-A0A0F8WIC4-F1
#
_entry.id   AF-A0A0F8WIC4-F1
#
_cell.length_a   1.000
_cell.length_b   1.000
_cell.length_c   1.000
_cell.angle_alpha   90.00
_cell.angle_beta   90.00
_cell.angle_gamma   90.00
#
_symmetry.space_group_name_H-M   'P 1'
#
loop_
_entity.id
_entity.type
_entity.pdbx_description
1 polymer ?
#
loop_
_entity_poly.entity_id
_entity_poly.type
_entity_poly.pdbx_seq_one_letter_code
_entity_poly.pdbx_strand_id
1 'polypeptide(L)'
;TGESHSHHNHHHSPSLITAATIVFELNGEWRDKVDVDGTTQAHTGGNLVYLTAGVRVNFGRQWSATLSGGIPVVENLNGQQSDPNWRGGLVLSRSF
;
A
#
# COMPACT_ATOMS: atom_id res chain seq x y z
N THR A 1 -19.95 -49.95 31.91
CA THR A 1 -20.11 -48.53 31.49
C THR A 1 -19.02 -48.26 30.46
N GLY A 2 -19.39 -48.27 29.17
CA GLY A 2 -18.43 -48.06 28.08
C GLY A 2 -18.37 -46.60 27.71
N GLU A 3 -17.20 -45.98 27.85
CA GLU A 3 -16.95 -44.61 27.42
C GLU A 3 -16.73 -44.60 25.90
N SER A 4 -17.66 -43.97 25.19
CA SER A 4 -17.53 -43.71 23.75
C SER A 4 -16.68 -42.46 23.56
N HIS A 5 -15.41 -42.64 23.19
CA HIS A 5 -14.56 -41.53 22.76
C HIS A 5 -14.96 -41.13 21.33
N SER A 6 -15.75 -40.07 21.21
CA SER A 6 -16.02 -39.42 19.95
C SER A 6 -14.78 -38.66 19.47
N HIS A 7 -14.08 -39.20 18.47
CA HIS A 7 -13.04 -38.48 17.74
C HIS A 7 -13.70 -37.46 16.81
N HIS A 8 -13.57 -36.18 17.14
CA HIS A 8 -14.02 -35.08 16.31
C HIS A 8 -13.00 -34.83 15.20
N ASN A 9 -13.28 -35.32 13.99
CA ASN A 9 -12.49 -34.98 12.81
C ASN A 9 -12.78 -33.51 12.43
N HIS A 10 -11.84 -32.62 12.74
CA HIS A 10 -11.89 -31.23 12.29
C HIS A 10 -11.53 -31.16 10.80
N HIS A 11 -12.55 -31.25 9.93
CA HIS A 11 -12.41 -30.89 8.52
C HIS A 11 -12.24 -29.36 8.42
N HIS A 12 -10.99 -28.88 8.34
CA HIS A 12 -10.72 -27.53 7.89
C HIS A 12 -10.92 -27.49 6.37
N SER A 13 -12.03 -26.91 5.91
CA SER A 13 -12.20 -26.56 4.49
C SER A 13 -11.01 -25.70 4.04
N PRO A 14 -10.39 -25.97 2.87
CA PRO A 14 -9.29 -25.16 2.39
C PRO A 14 -9.81 -23.74 2.12
N SER A 15 -9.48 -22.80 2.99
CA SER A 15 -9.77 -21.39 2.76
C SER A 15 -8.96 -20.91 1.56
N LEU A 16 -9.65 -20.33 0.58
CA LEU A 16 -9.00 -19.68 -0.58
C LEU A 16 -8.09 -18.53 -0.14
N ILE A 17 -8.45 -17.87 0.97
CA ILE A 17 -7.64 -16.83 1.62
C ILE A 17 -6.87 -17.46 2.78
N THR A 18 -5.54 -17.46 2.69
CA THR A 18 -4.67 -18.02 3.72
C THR A 18 -4.27 -16.99 4.77
N ALA A 19 -4.19 -15.71 4.41
CA ALA A 19 -3.94 -14.61 5.34
C ALA A 19 -4.44 -13.27 4.79
N ALA A 20 -4.71 -12.34 5.71
CA ALA A 20 -4.97 -10.94 5.39
C ALA A 20 -4.13 -10.02 6.30
N THR A 21 -3.64 -8.91 5.75
CA THR A 21 -2.81 -7.94 6.47
C THR A 21 -3.27 -6.53 6.13
N ILE A 22 -3.48 -5.69 7.13
CA ILE A 22 -3.68 -4.25 6.95
C ILE A 22 -2.32 -3.58 6.93
N VAL A 23 -2.09 -2.69 5.97
CA VAL A 23 -0.83 -1.98 5.75
C VAL A 23 -1.09 -0.49 5.84
N PHE A 24 -0.24 0.22 6.58
CA PHE A 24 -0.18 1.67 6.61
C PHE A 24 1.23 2.12 6.27
N GLU A 25 1.38 3.12 5.40
CA GLU A 25 2.66 3.60 4.91
C GLU A 25 2.70 5.13 4.86
N LEU A 26 3.79 5.72 5.33
CA LEU A 26 4.11 7.12 5.15
C LEU A 26 5.27 7.23 4.15
N ASN A 27 5.05 7.93 3.04
CA ASN A 27 6.06 8.12 1.99
C ASN A 27 6.27 9.61 1.76
N GLY A 28 7.50 10.08 1.95
CA GLY A 28 7.89 11.47 1.71
C GLY A 28 8.74 11.61 0.47
N GLU A 29 8.53 12.69 -0.27
CA GLU A 29 9.38 13.14 -1.37
C GLU A 29 9.79 14.59 -1.13
N TRP A 30 11.08 14.86 -1.33
CA TRP A 30 11.63 16.20 -1.35
C TRP A 30 12.26 16.45 -2.72
N ARG A 31 12.01 17.63 -3.27
CA ARG A 31 12.55 18.07 -4.56
C ARG A 31 13.25 19.40 -4.37
N ASP A 32 14.48 19.50 -4.86
CA ASP A 32 15.16 20.78 -5.05
C ASP A 32 14.48 21.64 -6.11
N LYS A 33 14.76 22.94 -6.07
CA LYS A 33 14.41 23.83 -7.19
C LYS A 33 15.27 23.49 -8.40
N VAL A 34 14.67 23.66 -9.58
CA VAL A 34 15.34 23.40 -10.85
C VAL A 34 15.92 24.70 -11.39
N ASP A 35 17.19 24.65 -11.79
CA ASP A 35 17.84 25.70 -12.57
C ASP A 35 17.85 25.33 -14.06
N VAL A 36 17.42 26.26 -14.91
CA VAL A 36 17.48 26.13 -16.38
C VAL A 36 18.17 27.37 -16.92
N ASP A 37 19.29 27.18 -17.63
CA ASP A 37 20.11 28.26 -18.19
C ASP A 37 20.49 29.35 -17.16
N GLY A 38 20.84 28.92 -15.94
CA GLY A 38 21.21 29.82 -14.83
C GLY A 38 20.02 30.55 -14.20
N THR A 39 18.78 30.24 -14.59
CA THR A 39 17.57 30.82 -14.02
C THR A 39 16.84 29.78 -13.17
N THR A 40 16.69 30.08 -11.87
CA THR A 40 15.92 29.24 -10.96
C THR A 40 14.44 29.35 -11.26
N GLN A 41 13.82 28.20 -11.55
CA GLN A 41 12.40 28.11 -11.86
C GLN A 41 11.57 28.29 -10.59
N ALA A 42 10.79 29.38 -10.53
CA ALA A 42 10.04 29.77 -9.33
C ALA A 42 8.99 28.73 -8.87
N HIS A 43 8.46 27.92 -9.79
CA HIS A 43 7.39 26.96 -9.56
C HIS A 43 7.90 25.50 -9.48
N THR A 44 9.10 25.30 -8.93
CA THR A 44 9.75 23.98 -8.80
C THR A 44 10.23 23.72 -7.37
N GLY A 45 10.56 22.46 -7.07
CA GLY A 45 10.92 21.99 -5.73
C GLY A 45 9.73 21.89 -4.78
N GLY A 46 9.99 21.43 -3.55
CA GLY A 46 8.96 21.30 -2.51
C GLY A 46 9.05 19.99 -1.74
N ASN A 47 8.06 19.77 -0.88
CA ASN A 47 7.92 18.57 -0.07
C ASN A 47 6.51 18.00 -0.20
N LEU A 48 6.41 16.68 -0.32
CA LEU A 48 5.15 15.98 -0.41
C LEU A 48 5.21 14.72 0.46
N VAL A 49 4.25 14.54 1.36
CA VAL A 49 4.15 13.32 2.18
C VAL A 49 2.78 12.70 1.96
N TYR A 50 2.76 11.41 1.66
CA TYR A 50 1.55 10.62 1.53
C TYR A 50 1.37 9.67 2.70
N LEU A 51 0.16 9.65 3.24
CA LEU A 51 -0.33 8.54 4.05
C LEU A 51 -1.08 7.57 3.14
N THR A 52 -0.69 6.31 3.14
CA THR A 52 -1.31 5.24 2.37
C THR A 52 -1.82 4.15 3.30
N ALA A 53 -3.02 3.69 3.05
CA ALA A 53 -3.62 2.54 3.71
C ALA A 53 -3.94 1.48 2.67
N GLY A 54 -3.79 0.21 3.03
CA GLY A 54 -4.07 -0.90 2.12
C GLY A 54 -4.35 -2.20 2.84
N VAL A 55 -4.86 -3.16 2.06
CA VAL A 55 -5.07 -4.53 2.48
C VAL A 55 -4.33 -5.45 1.53
N ARG A 56 -3.59 -6.40 2.10
CA ARG A 56 -2.96 -7.51 1.40
C ARG A 56 -3.68 -8.80 1.74
N VAL A 57 -4.01 -9.58 0.72
CA VAL A 57 -4.65 -10.89 0.83
C VAL A 57 -3.77 -11.93 0.17
N ASN A 58 -3.49 -13.02 0.88
CA ASN A 58 -2.72 -14.14 0.37
C ASN A 58 -3.67 -15.28 -0.04
N PHE A 59 -3.43 -15.87 -1.21
CA PHE A 59 -4.19 -16.99 -1.74
C PHE A 59 -3.29 -18.21 -1.92
N GLY A 60 -3.68 -19.32 -1.29
CA GLY A 60 -2.83 -20.52 -1.24
C GLY A 60 -1.45 -20.22 -0.66
N ARG A 61 -0.40 -20.87 -1.19
CA ARG A 61 1.00 -20.71 -0.73
C ARG A 61 1.83 -19.74 -1.56
N GLN A 62 1.32 -19.27 -2.68
CA GLN A 62 2.15 -18.64 -3.73
C GLN A 62 1.68 -17.27 -4.16
N TRP A 63 0.42 -16.91 -3.95
CA TRP A 63 -0.15 -15.70 -4.52
C TRP A 63 -0.50 -14.68 -3.45
N SER A 64 -0.31 -13.40 -3.80
CA SER A 64 -0.75 -12.29 -2.97
C SER A 64 -1.27 -11.15 -3.84
N ALA A 65 -2.36 -10.53 -3.40
CA ALA A 65 -2.89 -9.30 -3.96
C ALA A 65 -2.89 -8.20 -2.89
N THR A 66 -2.46 -6.99 -3.25
CA THR A 66 -2.56 -5.81 -2.38
C THR A 66 -3.38 -4.73 -3.09
N LEU A 67 -4.37 -4.18 -2.38
CA LEU A 67 -5.09 -2.98 -2.79
C LEU A 67 -4.77 -1.87 -1.79
N SER A 68 -4.40 -0.70 -2.29
CA SER A 68 -4.02 0.45 -1.46
C SER A 68 -4.55 1.77 -2.00
N GLY A 69 -4.89 2.69 -1.10
CA GLY A 69 -5.23 4.07 -1.41
C GLY A 69 -4.45 5.02 -0.50
N GLY A 70 -4.04 6.16 -1.03
CA GLY A 70 -3.29 7.16 -0.26
C GLY A 70 -3.72 8.59 -0.58
N ILE A 71 -3.54 9.45 0.42
CA ILE A 71 -3.82 10.89 0.36
C ILE A 71 -2.55 11.66 0.74
N PRO A 72 -2.32 12.85 0.15
CA PRO A 72 -1.29 13.74 0.65
C PRO A 72 -1.70 14.23 2.04
N VAL A 73 -0.76 14.24 2.98
CA VAL A 73 -0.95 14.77 4.34
C VAL A 73 -0.03 15.95 4.64
N VAL A 74 1.04 16.10 3.85
CA VAL A 74 1.85 17.31 3.79
C VAL A 74 2.03 17.65 2.32
N GLU A 75 1.67 18.87 1.96
CA GLU A 75 1.80 19.39 0.60
C GLU A 75 2.36 20.80 0.66
N ASN A 76 3.66 20.92 0.40
CA ASN A 76 4.36 22.19 0.32
C ASN A 76 5.07 22.26 -1.04
N LEU A 77 4.26 22.50 -2.06
CA LEU A 77 4.65 22.64 -3.45
C LEU A 77 4.85 24.13 -3.77
N ASN A 78 5.86 24.45 -4.59
CA ASN A 78 6.09 25.84 -4.98
C ASN A 78 5.22 26.18 -6.20
N GLY A 79 4.17 26.97 -6.00
CA GLY A 79 3.39 27.59 -7.09
C GLY A 79 2.34 26.69 -7.75
N GLN A 80 2.16 26.83 -9.06
CA GLN A 80 1.21 26.05 -9.87
C GLN A 80 1.82 24.69 -10.24
N GLN A 81 1.81 23.76 -9.30
CA GLN A 81 2.19 22.36 -9.56
C GLN A 81 0.94 21.49 -9.58
N SER A 82 1.03 20.29 -10.14
CA SER A 82 -0.09 19.35 -10.13
C SER A 82 -0.29 18.81 -8.72
N ASP A 83 -1.25 19.40 -8.00
CA ASP A 83 -1.65 18.98 -6.65
C ASP A 83 -2.29 17.58 -6.69
N PRO A 84 -1.65 16.55 -6.10
CA PRO A 84 -2.11 15.19 -6.23
C PRO A 84 -3.14 14.83 -5.16
N ASN A 85 -4.42 14.92 -5.50
CA ASN A 85 -5.55 14.69 -4.58
C ASN A 85 -5.64 13.26 -3.98
N TRP A 86 -5.24 12.23 -4.73
CA TRP A 86 -5.26 10.83 -4.27
C TRP A 86 -4.35 9.94 -5.12
N ARG A 87 -3.90 8.81 -4.55
CA ARG A 87 -3.20 7.74 -5.29
C ARG A 87 -3.81 6.37 -4.99
N GLY A 88 -3.94 5.54 -6.03
CA GLY A 88 -4.41 4.16 -5.92
C GLY A 88 -3.35 3.18 -6.38
N GLY A 89 -3.30 2.00 -5.76
CA GLY A 89 -2.35 0.95 -6.11
C GLY A 89 -3.01 -0.43 -6.07
N LEU A 90 -2.70 -1.23 -7.10
CA LEU A 90 -3.01 -2.66 -7.15
C LEU A 90 -1.71 -3.40 -7.43
N VAL A 91 -1.38 -4.36 -6.57
CA VAL A 91 -0.21 -5.22 -6.75
C VAL A 91 -0.67 -6.66 -6.76
N LEU A 92 -0.27 -7.40 -7.79
CA LEU A 92 -0.42 -8.84 -7.88
C LEU A 92 0.96 -9.46 -7.89
N SER A 93 1.20 -10.44 -7.03
CA SER A 93 2.52 -11.08 -6.89
C SER A 93 2.40 -12.59 -6.74
N ARG A 94 3.42 -13.29 -7.24
CA ARG A 94 3.59 -14.73 -7.14
C ARG A 94 5.00 -15.05 -6.65
N SER A 95 5.13 -15.93 -5.65
CA SER A 95 6.42 -16.48 -5.20
C SER A 95 6.69 -17.83 -5.89
N PHE A 96 7.97 -18.07 -6.26
CA PHE A 96 8.45 -19.31 -6.89
C PHE A 96 9.01 -20.29 -5.86
#